data_AF-C8S1I9-F1
#
_entry.id   AF-C8S1I9-F1
#
_cell.length_a   1.000
_cell.length_b   1.000
_cell.length_c   1.000
_cell.angle_alpha   90.00
_cell.angle_beta   90.00
_cell.angle_gamma   90.00
#
_symmetry.space_group_name_H-M   'P 1'
#
loop_
_entity.id
_entity.type
_entity.pdbx_description
1 polymer ?
#
loop_
_entity_poly.entity_id
_entity_poly.type
_entity_poly.pdbx_seq_one_letter_code
_entity_poly.pdbx_strand_id
1 'polypeptide(L)'
;MARHLAMAAALTLAVAGAAQAEGVLPAPPQPTAAQPEVIRGAELLRDRTISHIVSRADTLKALQAEWAQLFYAGERDGAPGLGPKDSELADAMDLAAHRAQEMSRVLAYDLNGDFTIAVDELRPFAVQQANRPLRAGNAELEPSEPQKQQIIAAFIAEQMVRDADGNGQLDPAELGTPPDPALQGSSRNRGVFGFLPLLDADGDGVLTLPEHMAGLAKGITGLDANGDGLLSDAERTAFLQHLLARNQPAARARPVDPGVLLLDSLRPACALRPVPDGADVVVIAGYEGAALSTLRIGPEGTLTQVADVVVPEGQGKLMLITSLDPSIILRFSGAVDRINGLLSLDGMVATIGLQRRQLKVAGNAPAACARNFLNKAEAGKPSNEDFLTAAIGKPPLAIITGTTFGTLDLGRGTIAPLAPLPGARTLPTTGPSAPIWAEMLRLNPGGLIDIAATDVVSLSETTPYPVLPQEAGLAQLVEAGALIPQPRPEVEDMVMEELGGRVTIQGKEFFPGRGDDRIDRNGLSYTEEAPLKWIGRKPIEYVVRREITLPDAMEGSHAAIFLLPDGVPMPKGNPGHSKIRPAG
;
A
#
# COMPACT_ATOMS: atom_id res chain seq x y z
N MET A 1 74.20 34.83 -50.25
CA MET A 1 75.61 34.87 -49.79
C MET A 1 75.66 34.01 -48.54
N ALA A 2 75.95 32.72 -48.72
CA ALA A 2 77.30 32.15 -48.60
C ALA A 2 77.64 32.05 -47.10
N ARG A 3 77.88 30.88 -46.53
CA ARG A 3 78.74 29.75 -46.93
C ARG A 3 78.46 28.60 -45.95
N HIS A 4 78.72 27.32 -46.17
CA HIS A 4 79.26 26.49 -47.25
C HIS A 4 78.93 25.03 -46.83
N LEU A 5 78.48 24.16 -47.74
CA LEU A 5 79.24 23.01 -48.29
C LEU A 5 79.92 22.11 -47.23
N ALA A 6 79.88 20.77 -47.28
CA ALA A 6 79.36 19.80 -48.25
C ALA A 6 79.61 18.37 -47.73
N MET A 7 78.91 17.41 -48.36
CA MET A 7 79.31 16.01 -48.62
C MET A 7 79.47 15.05 -47.42
N ALA A 8 79.19 13.75 -47.51
CA ALA A 8 78.39 12.89 -48.39
C ALA A 8 78.49 11.47 -47.78
N ALA A 9 77.62 10.59 -48.27
CA ALA A 9 77.70 9.12 -48.22
C ALA A 9 77.18 8.38 -46.97
N ALA A 10 76.36 7.40 -47.32
CA ALA A 10 75.54 6.49 -46.53
C ALA A 10 76.31 5.31 -45.92
N LEU A 11 75.78 4.67 -44.87
CA LEU A 11 75.12 3.34 -44.94
C LEU A 11 74.76 2.85 -43.51
N THR A 12 73.49 2.46 -43.37
CA THR A 12 72.90 1.38 -42.53
C THR A 12 73.42 0.98 -41.14
N LEU A 13 72.46 1.10 -40.20
CA LEU A 13 72.00 0.16 -39.16
C LEU A 13 72.88 -0.20 -37.94
N ALA A 14 72.46 0.39 -36.82
CA ALA A 14 71.79 -0.27 -35.70
C ALA A 14 72.56 -0.49 -34.38
N VAL A 15 71.81 -0.17 -33.33
CA VAL A 15 71.94 -0.55 -31.90
C VAL A 15 72.99 0.20 -31.09
N ALA A 16 72.52 1.22 -30.35
CA ALA A 16 72.73 1.34 -28.90
C ALA A 16 72.09 2.63 -28.36
N GLY A 17 71.40 2.53 -27.22
CA GLY A 17 71.55 3.51 -26.16
C GLY A 17 70.54 4.66 -26.09
N ALA A 18 69.74 4.58 -25.02
CA ALA A 18 69.35 5.71 -24.17
C ALA A 18 68.43 6.79 -24.79
N ALA A 19 67.14 6.46 -24.86
CA ALA A 19 66.12 7.50 -24.76
C ALA A 19 65.96 7.92 -23.29
N GLN A 20 65.84 9.23 -23.14
CA GLN A 20 66.08 10.03 -21.97
C GLN A 20 64.96 9.92 -20.93
N ALA A 21 65.36 10.12 -19.68
CA ALA A 21 64.52 10.19 -18.51
C ALA A 21 63.49 11.32 -18.62
N GLU A 22 62.23 10.96 -18.85
CA GLU A 22 61.10 11.76 -18.40
C GLU A 22 60.85 11.44 -16.93
N GLY A 23 60.87 12.48 -16.10
CA GLY A 23 60.57 12.41 -14.68
C GLY A 23 59.15 11.91 -14.45
N VAL A 24 59.03 10.61 -14.18
CA VAL A 24 57.84 10.02 -13.58
C VAL A 24 57.71 10.61 -12.18
N LEU A 25 56.77 11.55 -12.02
CA LEU A 25 56.21 11.84 -10.70
C LEU A 25 55.76 10.50 -10.11
N PRO A 26 56.18 10.13 -8.89
CA PRO A 26 55.77 8.87 -8.30
C PRO A 26 54.25 8.84 -8.28
N ALA A 27 53.68 7.79 -8.88
CA ALA A 27 52.26 7.54 -8.83
C ALA A 27 51.80 7.70 -7.37
N PRO A 28 50.65 8.37 -7.12
CA PRO A 28 50.10 8.43 -5.78
C PRO A 28 50.08 7.01 -5.22
N PRO A 29 50.50 6.79 -3.96
CA PRO A 29 50.52 5.46 -3.39
C PRO A 29 49.16 4.83 -3.67
N GLN A 30 49.16 3.73 -4.43
CA GLN A 30 47.94 2.99 -4.63
C GLN A 30 47.35 2.76 -3.25
N PRO A 31 46.06 3.02 -3.03
CA PRO A 31 45.44 2.75 -1.75
C PRO A 31 45.76 1.30 -1.46
N THR A 32 46.65 1.07 -0.48
CA THR A 32 46.88 -0.24 0.10
C THR A 32 45.51 -0.80 0.34
N ALA A 33 45.19 -1.90 -0.33
CA ALA A 33 43.90 -2.57 -0.26
C ALA A 33 43.47 -2.52 1.21
N ALA A 34 42.50 -1.65 1.50
CA ALA A 34 41.87 -1.68 2.79
C ALA A 34 41.40 -3.12 2.90
N GLN A 35 41.90 -3.84 3.91
CA GLN A 35 41.39 -5.16 4.23
C GLN A 35 39.87 -5.04 4.18
N PRO A 36 39.15 -5.93 3.47
CA PRO A 36 37.72 -5.77 3.25
C PRO A 36 37.10 -5.57 4.62
N GLU A 37 36.62 -4.36 4.86
CA GLU A 37 35.99 -3.99 6.10
C GLU A 37 34.79 -4.94 6.19
N VAL A 38 34.90 -5.93 7.06
CA VAL A 38 33.97 -7.06 7.18
C VAL A 38 32.57 -6.49 7.22
N ILE A 39 31.87 -6.58 6.08
CA ILE A 39 30.53 -6.05 5.95
C ILE A 39 29.64 -6.90 6.85
N ARG A 40 29.05 -6.25 7.84
CA ARG A 40 28.39 -6.89 8.98
C ARG A 40 26.99 -7.31 8.56
N GLY A 41 26.53 -8.50 8.95
CA GLY A 41 25.18 -9.04 8.64
C GLY A 41 23.99 -8.14 9.01
N ALA A 42 24.23 -7.00 9.68
CA ALA A 42 23.26 -5.92 9.88
C ALA A 42 22.80 -5.23 8.58
N GLU A 43 23.57 -5.27 7.48
CA GLU A 43 23.15 -4.70 6.20
C GLU A 43 22.08 -5.54 5.50
N LEU A 44 22.17 -6.87 5.65
CA LEU A 44 21.18 -7.84 5.20
C LEU A 44 19.78 -7.56 5.78
N LEU A 45 19.73 -7.13 7.04
CA LEU A 45 18.50 -6.93 7.81
C LEU A 45 17.83 -5.56 7.55
N ARG A 46 18.46 -4.70 6.75
CA ARG A 46 17.87 -3.40 6.32
C ARG A 46 16.96 -3.54 5.12
N ASP A 47 17.00 -4.67 4.44
CA ASP A 47 16.11 -4.97 3.34
C ASP A 47 14.68 -5.20 3.83
N ARG A 48 13.70 -4.68 3.09
CA ARG A 48 12.29 -4.76 3.46
C ARG A 48 11.78 -6.19 3.53
N THR A 49 12.25 -7.05 2.63
CA THR A 49 11.88 -8.48 2.60
C THR A 49 12.35 -9.17 3.86
N ILE A 50 13.58 -8.87 4.28
CA ILE A 50 14.23 -9.53 5.41
C ILE A 50 13.71 -9.00 6.74
N SER A 51 13.52 -7.68 6.87
CA SER A 51 12.84 -7.08 8.02
C SER A 51 11.42 -7.64 8.18
N HIS A 52 10.72 -7.90 7.08
CA HIS A 52 9.38 -8.46 7.11
C HIS A 52 9.36 -9.92 7.60
N ILE A 53 10.28 -10.75 7.10
CA ILE A 53 10.47 -12.13 7.54
C ILE A 53 10.81 -12.19 9.04
N VAL A 54 11.76 -11.36 9.50
CA VAL A 54 12.13 -11.27 10.93
C VAL A 54 10.95 -10.80 11.80
N SER A 55 10.10 -9.91 11.27
CA SER A 55 8.92 -9.42 12.01
C SER A 55 7.79 -10.44 12.16
N ARG A 56 7.76 -11.47 11.32
CA ARG A 56 6.69 -12.48 11.26
C ARG A 56 7.08 -13.84 11.82
N ALA A 57 8.38 -14.14 11.89
CA ALA A 57 8.84 -15.41 12.43
C ALA A 57 8.65 -15.46 13.95
N ASP A 58 7.87 -16.44 14.42
CA ASP A 58 7.64 -16.70 15.84
C ASP A 58 8.79 -17.51 16.49
N THR A 59 9.61 -18.19 15.68
CA THR A 59 10.73 -19.01 16.14
C THR A 59 11.96 -18.80 15.27
N LEU A 60 13.15 -19.07 15.84
CA LEU A 60 14.41 -19.04 15.11
C LEU A 60 14.42 -20.03 13.93
N LYS A 61 13.77 -21.18 14.11
CA LYS A 61 13.65 -22.21 13.08
C LYS A 61 12.74 -21.79 11.93
N ALA A 62 11.63 -21.10 12.23
CA ALA A 62 10.74 -20.53 11.21
C ALA A 62 11.47 -19.45 10.39
N LEU A 63 12.24 -18.59 11.07
CA LEU A 63 13.09 -17.59 10.42
C LEU A 63 14.10 -18.22 9.46
N GLN A 64 14.79 -19.28 9.88
CA GLN A 64 15.72 -20.03 9.04
C GLN A 64 15.03 -20.70 7.84
N ALA A 65 13.82 -21.23 8.04
CA ALA A 65 13.05 -21.87 6.98
C ALA A 65 12.58 -20.85 5.92
N GLU A 66 12.02 -19.71 6.33
CA GLU A 66 11.61 -18.63 5.41
C GLU A 66 12.81 -18.04 4.67
N TRP A 67 13.95 -17.89 5.36
CA TRP A 67 15.20 -17.50 4.71
C TRP A 67 15.60 -18.49 3.63
N ALA A 68 15.61 -19.79 3.91
CA ALA A 68 15.90 -20.81 2.90
C ALA A 68 14.91 -20.78 1.71
N GLN A 69 13.64 -20.43 1.94
CA GLN A 69 12.66 -20.29 0.84
C GLN A 69 13.02 -19.16 -0.13
N LEU A 70 13.62 -18.06 0.34
CA LEU A 70 14.09 -16.99 -0.56
C LEU A 70 15.19 -17.47 -1.51
N PHE A 71 16.07 -18.34 -1.02
CA PHE A 71 17.10 -18.97 -1.83
C PHE A 71 16.45 -19.81 -2.93
N TYR A 72 15.54 -20.71 -2.57
CA TYR A 72 14.88 -21.57 -3.54
C TYR A 72 13.96 -20.81 -4.52
N ALA A 73 13.38 -19.69 -4.11
CA ALA A 73 12.60 -18.82 -4.99
C ALA A 73 13.49 -18.00 -5.96
N GLY A 74 14.76 -17.80 -5.60
CA GLY A 74 15.77 -17.23 -6.48
C GLY A 74 16.22 -18.21 -7.55
N GLU A 75 16.26 -19.51 -7.23
CA GLU A 75 16.77 -20.56 -8.10
C GLU A 75 15.81 -20.79 -9.27
N ARG A 76 16.20 -20.36 -10.47
CA ARG A 76 15.30 -20.29 -11.63
C ARG A 76 15.81 -21.07 -12.82
N ASP A 77 17.13 -21.22 -12.96
CA ASP A 77 17.74 -21.95 -14.07
C ASP A 77 17.85 -23.47 -13.81
N GLY A 78 17.60 -23.89 -12.56
CA GLY A 78 17.60 -25.29 -12.14
C GLY A 78 18.99 -25.89 -11.92
N ALA A 79 20.05 -25.08 -12.03
CA ALA A 79 21.37 -25.40 -11.52
C ALA A 79 21.36 -25.28 -9.98
N PRO A 80 22.37 -25.82 -9.28
CA PRO A 80 22.52 -25.57 -7.86
C PRO A 80 23.25 -24.24 -7.63
N GLY A 81 22.59 -23.28 -6.98
CA GLY A 81 23.19 -22.02 -6.56
C GLY A 81 22.72 -20.85 -7.39
N LEU A 82 22.62 -19.69 -6.76
CA LEU A 82 22.11 -18.47 -7.39
C LEU A 82 23.23 -17.74 -8.13
N GLY A 83 23.20 -17.83 -9.45
CA GLY A 83 24.21 -17.23 -10.32
C GLY A 83 23.70 -16.07 -11.17
N PRO A 84 24.54 -15.53 -12.07
CA PRO A 84 24.17 -14.49 -13.02
C PRO A 84 22.99 -14.89 -13.92
N LYS A 85 22.89 -16.17 -14.28
CA LYS A 85 21.81 -16.70 -15.12
C LYS A 85 20.44 -16.61 -14.48
N ASP A 86 20.33 -16.86 -13.17
CA ASP A 86 19.06 -16.71 -12.46
C ASP A 86 18.62 -15.25 -12.39
N SER A 87 19.59 -14.33 -12.25
CA SER A 87 19.32 -12.88 -12.32
C SER A 87 18.84 -12.47 -13.72
N GLU A 88 19.49 -12.93 -14.79
CA GLU A 88 19.07 -12.67 -16.17
C GLU A 88 17.67 -13.24 -16.45
N LEU A 89 17.41 -14.45 -15.99
CA LEU A 89 16.10 -15.08 -16.10
C LEU A 89 15.05 -14.33 -15.28
N ALA A 90 15.44 -13.77 -14.13
CA ALA A 90 14.55 -12.93 -13.35
C ALA A 90 14.14 -11.65 -14.08
N ASP A 91 15.10 -10.93 -14.65
CA ASP A 91 14.82 -9.73 -15.45
C ASP A 91 13.95 -10.08 -16.68
N ALA A 92 14.20 -11.23 -17.32
CA ALA A 92 13.41 -11.69 -18.46
C ALA A 92 11.96 -12.02 -18.09
N MET A 93 11.74 -12.65 -16.92
CA MET A 93 10.41 -12.95 -16.39
C MET A 93 9.65 -11.67 -16.01
N ASP A 94 10.32 -10.72 -15.37
CA ASP A 94 9.73 -9.42 -15.01
C ASP A 94 9.30 -8.64 -16.27
N LEU A 95 10.16 -8.62 -17.30
CA LEU A 95 9.83 -8.00 -18.59
C LEU A 95 8.69 -8.74 -19.31
N ALA A 96 8.60 -10.05 -19.19
CA ALA A 96 7.48 -10.83 -19.72
C ALA A 96 6.17 -10.49 -18.99
N ALA A 97 6.19 -10.38 -17.67
CA ALA A 97 5.03 -9.99 -16.87
C ALA A 97 4.56 -8.57 -17.20
N HIS A 98 5.51 -7.62 -17.36
CA HIS A 98 5.21 -6.26 -17.81
C HIS A 98 4.53 -6.24 -19.19
N ARG A 99 5.07 -6.99 -20.16
CA ARG A 99 4.45 -7.14 -21.49
C ARG A 99 3.04 -7.71 -21.41
N ALA A 100 2.78 -8.68 -20.52
CA ALA A 100 1.44 -9.23 -20.33
C ALA A 100 0.45 -8.21 -19.75
N GLN A 101 0.89 -7.35 -18.83
CA GLN A 101 0.07 -6.26 -18.29
C GLN A 101 -0.27 -5.23 -19.38
N GLU A 102 0.71 -4.82 -20.17
CA GLU A 102 0.49 -3.83 -21.25
C GLU A 102 -0.34 -4.43 -22.40
N MET A 103 -0.19 -5.71 -22.70
CA MET A 103 -1.07 -6.42 -23.65
C MET A 103 -2.52 -6.44 -23.17
N SER A 104 -2.75 -6.62 -21.86
CA SER A 104 -4.11 -6.55 -21.30
C SER A 104 -4.74 -5.17 -21.52
N ARG A 105 -3.92 -4.11 -21.56
CA ARG A 105 -4.36 -2.75 -21.89
C ARG A 105 -4.63 -2.56 -23.38
N VAL A 106 -3.81 -3.16 -24.27
CA VAL A 106 -4.08 -3.20 -25.72
C VAL A 106 -5.47 -3.76 -25.98
N LEU A 107 -5.73 -4.94 -25.44
CA LEU A 107 -7.00 -5.66 -25.62
C LEU A 107 -8.23 -4.89 -25.08
N ALA A 108 -8.03 -3.93 -24.18
CA ALA A 108 -9.11 -3.11 -23.65
C ALA A 108 -9.55 -1.99 -24.61
N TYR A 109 -8.67 -1.55 -25.51
CA TYR A 109 -8.90 -0.44 -26.43
C TYR A 109 -8.90 -0.84 -27.91
N ASP A 110 -8.32 -1.99 -28.25
CA ASP A 110 -8.34 -2.60 -29.58
C ASP A 110 -9.76 -3.06 -29.91
N LEU A 111 -10.48 -2.25 -30.69
CA LEU A 111 -11.87 -2.51 -31.05
C LEU A 111 -11.99 -3.41 -32.28
N ASN A 112 -10.94 -3.46 -33.10
CA ASN A 112 -10.96 -4.15 -34.38
C ASN A 112 -10.23 -5.52 -34.34
N GLY A 113 -9.47 -5.80 -33.27
CA GLY A 113 -8.75 -7.04 -33.03
C GLY A 113 -7.40 -7.17 -33.73
N ASP A 114 -6.75 -6.06 -34.11
CA ASP A 114 -5.46 -6.05 -34.81
C ASP A 114 -4.24 -5.95 -33.88
N PHE A 115 -4.48 -5.93 -32.55
CA PHE A 115 -3.47 -5.81 -31.49
C PHE A 115 -2.65 -4.53 -31.52
N THR A 116 -3.15 -3.49 -32.18
CA THR A 116 -2.67 -2.12 -32.05
C THR A 116 -3.78 -1.26 -31.46
N ILE A 117 -3.43 -0.08 -30.92
CA ILE A 117 -4.44 0.90 -30.52
C ILE A 117 -4.33 2.11 -31.43
N ALA A 118 -5.26 2.27 -32.36
CA ALA A 118 -5.32 3.47 -33.19
C ALA A 118 -6.02 4.64 -32.46
N VAL A 119 -5.67 5.88 -32.82
CA VAL A 119 -6.35 7.09 -32.31
C VAL A 119 -7.87 7.02 -32.48
N ASP A 120 -8.35 6.45 -33.59
CA ASP A 120 -9.79 6.34 -33.85
C ASP A 120 -10.49 5.31 -32.96
N GLU A 121 -9.76 4.31 -32.44
CA GLU A 121 -10.29 3.34 -31.48
C GLU A 121 -10.36 3.90 -30.07
N LEU A 122 -9.48 4.84 -29.72
CA LEU A 122 -9.55 5.60 -28.47
C LEU A 122 -10.71 6.59 -28.44
N ARG A 123 -11.13 7.10 -29.60
CA ARG A 123 -12.11 8.18 -29.70
C ARG A 123 -13.48 7.86 -29.05
N PRO A 124 -14.09 6.67 -29.22
CA PRO A 124 -15.31 6.29 -28.51
C PRO A 124 -15.18 6.35 -26.99
N PHE A 125 -14.06 5.86 -26.44
CA PHE A 125 -13.78 5.92 -25.00
C PHE A 125 -13.58 7.36 -24.51
N ALA A 126 -12.88 8.17 -25.30
CA ALA A 126 -12.68 9.60 -25.03
C ALA A 126 -14.01 10.37 -25.02
N VAL A 127 -14.92 10.05 -25.95
CA VAL A 127 -16.28 10.62 -26.00
C VAL A 127 -17.12 10.18 -24.80
N GLN A 128 -17.04 8.91 -24.42
CA GLN A 128 -17.71 8.41 -23.22
C GLN A 128 -17.23 9.14 -21.96
N GLN A 129 -15.92 9.36 -21.83
CA GLN A 129 -15.31 10.13 -20.74
C GLN A 129 -15.74 11.60 -20.78
N ALA A 130 -15.75 12.23 -21.96
CA ALA A 130 -16.13 13.64 -22.14
C ALA A 130 -17.63 13.91 -21.90
N ASN A 131 -18.48 12.90 -22.04
CA ASN A 131 -19.91 12.99 -21.70
C ASN A 131 -20.18 12.84 -20.21
N ARG A 132 -19.17 12.51 -19.39
CA ARG A 132 -19.33 12.54 -17.94
C ARG A 132 -19.37 14.00 -17.47
N PRO A 133 -20.29 14.34 -16.56
CA PRO A 133 -20.39 15.70 -16.08
C PRO A 133 -19.17 16.07 -15.23
N LEU A 134 -18.76 17.33 -15.38
CA LEU A 134 -17.63 17.88 -14.64
C LEU A 134 -18.10 18.23 -13.22
N ARG A 135 -17.40 17.71 -12.22
CA ARG A 135 -17.68 18.00 -10.82
C ARG A 135 -16.80 19.15 -10.35
N ALA A 136 -17.43 20.26 -9.98
CA ALA A 136 -16.78 21.40 -9.34
C ALA A 136 -17.48 21.68 -8.01
N GLY A 137 -16.94 21.11 -6.92
CA GLY A 137 -17.65 21.07 -5.64
C GLY A 137 -18.94 20.25 -5.74
N ASN A 138 -20.08 20.84 -5.40
CA ASN A 138 -21.40 20.19 -5.45
C ASN A 138 -22.15 20.41 -6.76
N ALA A 139 -21.57 21.16 -7.72
CA ALA A 139 -22.19 21.41 -9.00
C ALA A 139 -21.77 20.33 -10.01
N GLU A 140 -22.78 19.66 -10.57
CA GLU A 140 -22.62 18.77 -11.72
C GLU A 140 -22.86 19.61 -12.98
N LEU A 141 -21.77 19.94 -13.67
CA LEU A 141 -21.81 20.78 -14.87
C LEU A 141 -21.67 19.88 -16.09
N GLU A 142 -22.66 19.92 -16.98
CA GLU A 142 -22.49 19.34 -18.29
C GLU A 142 -21.40 20.11 -19.05
N PRO A 143 -20.32 19.46 -19.51
CA PRO A 143 -19.29 20.13 -20.27
C PRO A 143 -19.86 20.69 -21.57
N SER A 144 -19.53 21.95 -21.86
CA SER A 144 -19.85 22.56 -23.16
C SER A 144 -19.16 21.81 -24.30
N GLU A 145 -19.66 21.93 -25.53
CA GLU A 145 -19.04 21.28 -26.70
C GLU A 145 -17.55 21.59 -26.88
N PRO A 146 -17.06 22.84 -26.69
CA PRO A 146 -15.62 23.11 -26.69
C PRO A 146 -14.85 22.39 -25.57
N GLN A 147 -15.44 22.22 -24.39
CA GLN A 147 -14.81 21.49 -23.27
C GLN A 147 -14.79 20.00 -23.55
N LYS A 148 -15.84 19.42 -24.15
CA LYS A 148 -15.84 18.02 -24.58
C LYS A 148 -14.72 17.76 -25.57
N GLN A 149 -14.51 18.65 -26.54
CA GLN A 149 -13.41 18.54 -27.50
C GLN A 149 -12.03 18.60 -26.82
N GLN A 150 -11.86 19.44 -25.79
CA GLN A 150 -10.62 19.50 -25.01
C GLN A 150 -10.38 18.22 -24.20
N ILE A 151 -11.41 17.66 -23.57
CA ILE A 151 -11.30 16.39 -22.81
C ILE A 151 -10.95 15.24 -23.75
N ILE A 152 -11.59 15.18 -24.93
CA ILE A 152 -11.29 14.17 -25.95
C ILE A 152 -9.83 14.29 -26.40
N ALA A 153 -9.37 15.50 -26.72
CA ALA A 153 -8.00 15.73 -27.16
C ALA A 153 -6.98 15.39 -26.07
N ALA A 154 -7.24 15.76 -24.81
CA ALA A 154 -6.37 15.46 -23.68
C ALA A 154 -6.28 13.95 -23.42
N PHE A 155 -7.40 13.24 -23.46
CA PHE A 155 -7.44 11.79 -23.27
C PHE A 155 -6.62 11.07 -24.35
N ILE A 156 -6.82 11.42 -25.63
CA ILE A 156 -6.07 10.83 -26.74
C ILE A 156 -4.57 11.14 -26.58
N ALA A 157 -4.22 12.39 -26.27
CA ALA A 157 -2.82 12.79 -26.09
C ALA A 157 -2.14 12.04 -24.92
N GLU A 158 -2.85 11.80 -23.81
CA GLU A 158 -2.34 11.03 -22.67
C GLU A 158 -2.03 9.58 -23.05
N GLN A 159 -2.90 8.94 -23.82
CA GLN A 159 -2.64 7.57 -24.28
C GLN A 159 -1.49 7.53 -25.28
N MET A 160 -1.43 8.50 -26.19
CA MET A 160 -0.45 8.59 -27.28
C MET A 160 0.92 9.16 -26.86
N VAL A 161 1.17 9.37 -25.56
CA VAL A 161 2.53 9.73 -25.07
C VAL A 161 3.57 8.65 -25.43
N ARG A 162 3.12 7.41 -25.65
CA ARG A 162 3.97 6.25 -25.99
C ARG A 162 4.08 5.98 -27.50
N ASP A 163 3.35 6.71 -28.34
CA ASP A 163 3.49 6.66 -29.80
C ASP A 163 4.82 7.33 -30.15
N ALA A 164 5.88 6.52 -30.15
CA ALA A 164 7.24 6.98 -30.22
C ALA A 164 7.63 7.34 -31.65
N ASP A 165 7.00 6.71 -32.64
CA ASP A 165 7.23 6.98 -34.06
C ASP A 165 6.23 8.00 -34.66
N GLY A 166 5.18 8.36 -33.91
CA GLY A 166 4.19 9.36 -34.28
C GLY A 166 3.24 8.90 -35.38
N ASN A 167 3.07 7.58 -35.54
CA ASN A 167 2.25 6.99 -36.60
C ASN A 167 0.74 6.97 -36.28
N GLY A 168 0.35 7.41 -35.07
CA GLY A 168 -1.05 7.47 -34.61
C GLY A 168 -1.63 6.12 -34.16
N GLN A 169 -0.78 5.13 -33.93
CA GLN A 169 -1.10 3.81 -33.41
C GLN A 169 -0.12 3.48 -32.28
N LEU A 170 -0.58 2.75 -31.27
CA LEU A 170 0.29 2.18 -30.24
C LEU A 170 0.45 0.70 -30.51
N ASP A 171 1.67 0.29 -30.85
CA ASP A 171 1.98 -1.12 -31.07
C ASP A 171 2.51 -1.81 -29.79
N PRO A 172 2.55 -3.16 -29.76
CA PRO A 172 3.05 -3.89 -28.61
C PRO A 172 4.53 -3.63 -28.25
N ALA A 173 5.35 -3.14 -29.18
CA ALA A 173 6.76 -2.83 -28.92
C ALA A 173 6.90 -1.47 -28.20
N GLU A 174 6.10 -0.49 -28.58
CA GLU A 174 5.99 0.82 -27.93
C GLU A 174 5.41 0.72 -26.52
N LEU A 175 4.47 -0.20 -26.33
CA LEU A 175 3.87 -0.47 -25.02
C LEU A 175 4.73 -1.38 -24.14
N GLY A 176 5.49 -2.28 -24.75
CA GLY A 176 6.29 -3.30 -24.05
C GLY A 176 7.61 -2.79 -23.46
N THR A 177 8.08 -1.61 -23.85
CA THR A 177 9.35 -1.04 -23.39
C THR A 177 9.11 -0.09 -22.19
N PRO A 178 9.68 -0.37 -21.00
CA PRO A 178 9.59 0.54 -19.87
C PRO A 178 10.21 1.91 -20.22
N PRO A 179 9.60 3.04 -19.83
CA PRO A 179 10.01 4.39 -20.25
C PRO A 179 11.37 4.86 -19.68
N ASP A 180 12.06 4.07 -18.85
CA ASP A 180 13.36 4.44 -18.27
C ASP A 180 14.36 3.25 -18.28
N PRO A 181 15.48 3.33 -19.03
CA PRO A 181 16.56 2.35 -18.98
C PRO A 181 17.26 2.26 -17.62
N ALA A 182 17.22 3.32 -16.79
CA ALA A 182 17.77 3.27 -15.43
C ALA A 182 16.94 2.37 -14.51
N LEU A 183 15.64 2.18 -14.81
CA LEU A 183 14.77 1.22 -14.12
C LEU A 183 15.01 -0.24 -14.58
N GLN A 184 15.65 -0.47 -15.74
CA GLN A 184 16.03 -1.80 -16.21
C GLN A 184 17.17 -2.42 -15.38
N GLY A 185 18.08 -1.59 -14.81
CA GLY A 185 19.15 -2.06 -13.91
C GLY A 185 18.83 -1.92 -12.40
N SER A 186 17.77 -1.18 -12.08
CA SER A 186 17.35 -0.89 -10.71
C SER A 186 15.96 -1.45 -10.39
N SER A 187 15.68 -2.70 -10.79
CA SER A 187 14.53 -3.41 -10.26
C SER A 187 14.61 -3.35 -8.73
N ARG A 188 13.70 -2.58 -8.12
CA ARG A 188 13.60 -2.31 -6.67
C ARG A 188 13.24 -3.56 -5.85
N ASN A 189 13.35 -4.73 -6.46
CA ASN A 189 12.98 -6.01 -5.92
C ASN A 189 13.96 -7.10 -6.36
N ARG A 190 15.27 -6.81 -6.34
CA ARG A 190 16.33 -7.77 -6.66
C ARG A 190 16.44 -8.92 -5.65
N GLY A 191 15.40 -9.19 -4.85
CA GLY A 191 15.27 -10.33 -3.93
C GLY A 191 16.58 -10.72 -3.23
N VAL A 192 16.87 -12.01 -3.25
CA VAL A 192 18.13 -12.58 -2.75
C VAL A 192 19.37 -12.15 -3.57
N PHE A 193 19.22 -11.79 -4.85
CA PHE A 193 20.29 -11.35 -5.75
C PHE A 193 20.90 -9.99 -5.39
N GLY A 194 20.17 -9.14 -4.68
CA GLY A 194 20.68 -7.88 -4.14
C GLY A 194 21.79 -8.10 -3.09
N PHE A 195 21.85 -9.29 -2.49
CA PHE A 195 22.81 -9.64 -1.44
C PHE A 195 23.95 -10.54 -1.94
N LEU A 196 24.00 -10.85 -3.24
CA LEU A 196 25.09 -11.65 -3.82
C LEU A 196 26.47 -11.15 -3.36
N PRO A 197 26.83 -9.86 -3.48
CA PRO A 197 28.15 -9.36 -3.05
C PRO A 197 28.40 -9.42 -1.53
N LEU A 198 27.37 -9.67 -0.74
CA LEU A 198 27.41 -9.68 0.72
C LEU A 198 27.44 -11.11 1.29
N LEU A 199 26.87 -12.06 0.56
CA LEU A 199 26.67 -13.43 0.99
C LEU A 199 27.61 -14.42 0.31
N ASP A 200 28.05 -14.12 -0.91
CA ASP A 200 29.07 -14.87 -1.66
C ASP A 200 30.42 -14.76 -0.93
N ALA A 201 30.74 -15.80 -0.15
CA ALA A 201 31.84 -15.75 0.80
C ALA A 201 33.18 -16.11 0.15
N ASP A 202 33.15 -16.92 -0.90
CA ASP A 202 34.32 -17.33 -1.67
C ASP A 202 34.54 -16.49 -2.94
N GLY A 203 33.56 -15.66 -3.32
CA GLY A 203 33.66 -14.69 -4.40
C GLY A 203 33.62 -15.32 -5.78
N ASP A 204 33.02 -16.52 -5.90
CA ASP A 204 32.92 -17.25 -7.16
C ASP A 204 31.76 -16.76 -8.06
N GLY A 205 30.94 -15.83 -7.55
CA GLY A 205 29.81 -15.24 -8.24
C GLY A 205 28.53 -16.09 -8.20
N VAL A 206 28.52 -17.18 -7.43
CA VAL A 206 27.40 -18.10 -7.25
C VAL A 206 27.10 -18.24 -5.76
N LEU A 207 25.96 -17.70 -5.32
CA LEU A 207 25.57 -17.87 -3.93
C LEU A 207 25.05 -19.28 -3.67
N THR A 208 25.70 -20.02 -2.77
CA THR A 208 25.25 -21.35 -2.35
C THR A 208 24.33 -21.29 -1.13
N LEU A 209 23.54 -22.36 -0.89
CA LEU A 209 22.66 -22.43 0.28
C LEU A 209 23.43 -22.31 1.61
N PRO A 210 24.59 -22.98 1.81
CA PRO A 210 25.38 -22.81 3.03
C PRO A 210 25.82 -21.36 3.27
N GLU A 211 26.25 -20.65 2.23
CA GLU A 211 26.67 -19.25 2.30
C GLU A 211 25.50 -18.32 2.61
N HIS A 212 24.37 -18.55 1.94
CA HIS A 212 23.12 -17.85 2.18
C HIS A 212 22.69 -18.01 3.65
N MET A 213 22.71 -19.23 4.20
CA MET A 213 22.37 -19.51 5.59
C MET A 213 23.39 -18.92 6.58
N ALA A 214 24.68 -18.91 6.23
CA ALA A 214 25.72 -18.30 7.06
C ALA A 214 25.56 -16.78 7.18
N GLY A 215 25.04 -16.12 6.13
CA GLY A 215 24.66 -14.71 6.15
C GLY A 215 23.60 -14.39 7.19
N LEU A 216 22.53 -15.19 7.24
CA LEU A 216 21.47 -15.04 8.24
C LEU A 216 22.03 -15.20 9.66
N ALA A 217 22.84 -16.23 9.92
CA ALA A 217 23.43 -16.49 11.23
C ALA A 217 24.26 -15.30 11.76
N LYS A 218 25.01 -14.65 10.87
CA LYS A 218 25.75 -13.41 11.18
C LYS A 218 24.81 -12.23 11.42
N GLY A 219 23.71 -12.14 10.67
CA GLY A 219 22.72 -11.07 10.80
C GLY A 219 21.99 -11.12 12.13
N ILE A 220 21.52 -12.30 12.55
CA ILE A 220 20.61 -12.47 13.69
C ILE A 220 21.31 -12.73 15.03
N THR A 221 22.63 -12.50 15.10
CA THR A 221 23.40 -12.67 16.33
C THR A 221 22.83 -11.79 17.45
N GLY A 222 22.30 -12.42 18.51
CA GLY A 222 21.67 -11.72 19.63
C GLY A 222 20.19 -11.37 19.43
N LEU A 223 19.54 -11.89 18.39
CA LEU A 223 18.09 -11.77 18.20
C LEU A 223 17.31 -12.63 19.21
N ASP A 224 17.74 -13.86 19.45
CA ASP A 224 17.25 -14.73 20.53
C ASP A 224 18.16 -14.53 21.74
N ALA A 225 17.83 -13.56 22.57
CA ALA A 225 18.72 -13.11 23.65
C ALA A 225 18.62 -14.00 24.88
N ASN A 226 17.46 -14.62 25.10
CA ASN A 226 17.21 -15.52 26.23
C ASN A 226 17.55 -16.99 25.90
N GLY A 227 17.76 -17.33 24.61
CA GLY A 227 18.19 -18.64 24.14
C GLY A 227 17.09 -19.71 24.20
N ASP A 228 15.82 -19.31 24.19
CA ASP A 228 14.69 -20.23 24.28
C ASP A 228 14.17 -20.72 22.92
N GLY A 229 14.73 -20.20 21.82
CA GLY A 229 14.38 -20.56 20.44
C GLY A 229 13.08 -19.92 19.93
N LEU A 230 12.37 -19.17 20.78
CA LEU A 230 11.22 -18.35 20.43
C LEU A 230 11.70 -16.92 20.18
N LEU A 231 10.98 -16.19 19.32
CA LEU A 231 11.24 -14.77 19.11
C LEU A 231 10.10 -13.99 19.74
N SER A 232 10.36 -13.34 20.87
CA SER A 232 9.38 -12.48 21.52
C SER A 232 9.32 -11.08 20.88
N ASP A 233 8.22 -10.36 21.07
CA ASP A 233 8.11 -8.95 20.64
C ASP A 233 9.17 -8.06 21.26
N ALA A 234 9.54 -8.34 22.52
CA ALA A 234 10.57 -7.61 23.24
C ALA A 234 11.96 -7.83 22.62
N GLU A 235 12.29 -9.07 22.27
CA GLU A 235 13.55 -9.42 21.63
C GLU A 235 13.67 -8.86 20.21
N ARG A 236 12.60 -8.97 19.40
CA ARG A 236 12.53 -8.33 18.08
C ARG A 236 12.73 -6.83 18.18
N THR A 237 12.04 -6.18 19.11
CA THR A 237 12.12 -4.72 19.30
C THR A 237 13.50 -4.29 19.77
N ALA A 238 14.06 -4.97 20.79
CA ALA A 238 15.38 -4.68 21.33
C ALA A 238 16.49 -4.90 20.28
N PHE A 239 16.36 -5.97 19.48
CA PHE A 239 17.27 -6.29 18.41
C PHE A 239 17.23 -5.24 17.28
N LEU A 240 16.04 -4.86 16.81
CA LEU A 240 15.88 -3.80 15.81
C LEU A 240 16.40 -2.45 16.31
N GLN A 241 16.16 -2.10 17.58
CA GLN A 241 16.71 -0.90 18.21
C GLN A 241 18.24 -0.92 18.27
N HIS A 242 18.84 -2.07 18.62
CA HIS A 242 20.29 -2.24 18.68
C HIS A 242 20.96 -2.14 17.30
N LEU A 243 20.31 -2.63 16.24
CA LEU A 243 20.78 -2.48 14.86
C LEU A 243 20.73 -1.03 14.37
N LEU A 244 19.69 -0.28 14.77
CA LEU A 244 19.57 1.15 14.47
C LEU A 244 20.61 1.99 15.24
N ALA A 245 20.94 1.60 16.48
CA ALA A 245 21.90 2.32 17.33
C ALA A 245 23.38 2.12 16.94
N ARG A 246 23.77 0.94 16.42
CA ARG A 246 25.17 0.62 16.09
C ARG A 246 25.75 1.37 14.88
N ASN A 247 24.92 2.06 14.10
CA ASN A 247 25.31 2.65 12.81
C ASN A 247 25.03 4.17 12.72
N GLN A 248 25.14 4.92 13.83
CA GLN A 248 25.35 6.36 13.72
C GLN A 248 26.84 6.64 13.50
N PRO A 249 27.31 6.99 12.28
CA PRO A 249 28.67 7.48 12.13
C PRO A 249 28.79 8.85 12.81
N ALA A 250 29.80 8.98 13.68
CA ALA A 250 30.22 10.27 14.21
C ALA A 250 30.58 11.22 13.05
N ALA A 251 29.95 12.39 13.05
CA ALA A 251 29.99 13.39 11.99
C ALA A 251 31.39 13.74 11.45
N ARG A 252 31.54 13.77 10.10
CA ARG A 252 32.23 14.82 9.31
C ARG A 252 32.18 14.53 7.80
N ALA A 253 32.20 15.63 7.03
CA ALA A 253 32.05 15.78 5.57
C ALA A 253 30.60 15.68 5.05
N ARG A 254 30.05 16.83 4.64
CA ARG A 254 28.75 17.00 3.95
C ARG A 254 28.68 16.09 2.71
N PRO A 255 27.80 15.08 2.68
CA PRO A 255 27.25 14.57 1.43
C PRO A 255 26.04 15.46 1.09
N VAL A 256 25.92 15.93 -0.14
CA VAL A 256 24.63 16.43 -0.61
C VAL A 256 23.75 15.19 -0.77
N ASP A 257 22.85 15.00 0.19
CA ASP A 257 21.93 13.88 0.25
C ASP A 257 21.01 13.89 -0.99
N PRO A 258 20.91 12.81 -1.78
CA PRO A 258 19.97 12.71 -2.91
C PRO A 258 18.52 13.02 -2.49
N GLY A 259 18.17 12.77 -1.22
CA GLY A 259 16.88 13.17 -0.64
C GLY A 259 16.68 14.67 -0.57
N VAL A 260 17.74 15.46 -0.33
CA VAL A 260 17.69 16.93 -0.28
C VAL A 260 17.48 17.51 -1.68
N LEU A 261 18.03 16.89 -2.74
CA LEU A 261 17.80 17.30 -4.13
C LEU A 261 16.35 17.02 -4.59
N LEU A 262 15.75 15.92 -4.14
CA LEU A 262 14.33 15.60 -4.38
C LEU A 262 13.40 16.55 -3.60
N LEU A 263 13.74 16.87 -2.35
CA LEU A 263 12.98 17.81 -1.54
C LEU A 263 13.01 19.24 -2.11
N ASP A 264 14.18 19.70 -2.57
CA ASP A 264 14.32 21.04 -3.19
C ASP A 264 13.54 21.18 -4.50
N SER A 265 13.43 20.11 -5.29
CA SER A 265 12.65 20.10 -6.54
C SER A 265 11.14 20.00 -6.33
N LEU A 266 10.68 19.39 -5.22
CA LEU A 266 9.25 19.24 -4.88
C LEU A 266 8.68 20.40 -4.04
N ARG A 267 9.53 21.21 -3.37
CA ARG A 267 9.13 22.35 -2.53
C ARG A 267 8.11 23.32 -3.16
N PRO A 268 8.20 23.71 -4.45
CA PRO A 268 7.24 24.66 -5.02
C PRO A 268 5.85 24.04 -5.26
N ALA A 269 5.79 22.74 -5.57
CA ALA A 269 4.57 22.03 -5.95
C ALA A 269 3.83 21.40 -4.76
N CYS A 270 4.54 21.05 -3.68
CA CYS A 270 3.97 20.45 -2.47
C CYS A 270 3.83 21.43 -1.28
N ALA A 271 3.98 22.75 -1.49
CA ALA A 271 3.90 23.73 -0.41
C ALA A 271 2.48 23.79 0.19
N LEU A 272 2.31 23.26 1.40
CA LEU A 272 1.05 23.31 2.16
C LEU A 272 0.93 24.69 2.83
N ARG A 273 0.79 25.74 2.02
CA ARG A 273 0.71 27.14 2.49
C ARG A 273 -0.56 27.58 3.25
N PRO A 274 -1.60 26.76 3.52
CA PRO A 274 -2.65 27.16 4.47
C PRO A 274 -2.22 27.16 5.95
N VAL A 275 -1.02 26.67 6.29
CA VAL A 275 -0.55 26.57 7.68
C VAL A 275 -0.20 27.97 8.21
N PRO A 276 -0.90 28.50 9.23
CA PRO A 276 -0.60 29.81 9.79
C PRO A 276 0.77 29.83 10.47
N ASP A 277 1.50 30.93 10.28
CA ASP A 277 2.77 31.18 10.98
C ASP A 277 2.56 31.08 12.50
N GLY A 278 3.29 30.17 13.16
CA GLY A 278 3.24 29.96 14.61
C GLY A 278 2.22 28.94 15.14
N ALA A 279 1.41 28.28 14.31
CA ALA A 279 0.52 27.20 14.76
C ALA A 279 1.23 25.83 14.72
N ASP A 280 1.21 25.06 15.80
CA ASP A 280 1.81 23.71 15.84
C ASP A 280 1.02 22.74 14.97
N VAL A 281 1.72 21.90 14.22
CA VAL A 281 1.10 21.02 13.23
C VAL A 281 1.03 19.60 13.74
N VAL A 282 -0.15 18.99 13.69
CA VAL A 282 -0.31 17.56 13.97
C VAL A 282 -0.82 16.88 12.70
N VAL A 283 -0.18 15.79 12.31
CA VAL A 283 -0.55 15.00 11.14
C VAL A 283 -1.28 13.74 11.60
N ILE A 284 -2.43 13.45 10.99
CA ILE A 284 -3.24 12.25 11.26
C ILE A 284 -3.41 11.51 9.94
N ALA A 285 -2.98 10.25 9.89
CA ALA A 285 -3.08 9.48 8.66
C ALA A 285 -3.37 8.01 8.86
N GLY A 286 -4.36 7.48 8.15
CA GLY A 286 -4.74 6.08 8.29
C GLY A 286 -6.03 5.76 7.56
N TYR A 287 -6.50 4.53 7.78
CA TYR A 287 -7.42 3.89 6.84
C TYR A 287 -8.79 3.57 7.40
N GLU A 288 -9.01 3.53 8.70
CA GLU A 288 -10.33 3.08 9.20
C GLU A 288 -10.68 3.83 10.49
N GLY A 289 -11.97 4.10 10.68
CA GLY A 289 -12.53 4.47 11.98
C GLY A 289 -13.03 3.23 12.71
N ALA A 290 -12.95 3.21 14.04
CA ALA A 290 -13.34 2.06 14.83
C ALA A 290 -14.85 1.82 14.87
N ALA A 291 -15.67 2.83 14.55
CA ALA A 291 -17.12 2.76 14.64
C ALA A 291 -17.81 3.09 13.32
N LEU A 292 -19.00 2.51 13.09
CA LEU A 292 -19.86 2.85 11.95
C LEU A 292 -20.72 4.09 12.25
N SER A 293 -20.92 4.92 11.23
CA SER A 293 -21.83 6.07 11.28
C SER A 293 -23.20 5.71 10.70
N THR A 294 -24.27 6.24 11.29
CA THR A 294 -25.62 6.21 10.66
C THR A 294 -25.81 7.29 9.60
N LEU A 295 -24.83 8.19 9.44
CA LEU A 295 -24.77 9.24 8.44
C LEU A 295 -23.65 8.95 7.43
N ARG A 296 -23.96 9.05 6.14
CA ARG A 296 -23.00 8.97 5.04
C ARG A 296 -22.43 10.32 4.69
N ILE A 297 -21.15 10.36 4.33
CA ILE A 297 -20.50 11.52 3.71
C ILE A 297 -20.08 11.17 2.30
N GLY A 298 -20.49 12.00 1.35
CA GLY A 298 -20.19 11.80 -0.06
C GLY A 298 -21.26 10.98 -0.80
N PRO A 299 -20.92 10.42 -1.97
CA PRO A 299 -21.88 9.80 -2.87
C PRO A 299 -22.44 8.49 -2.31
N GLU A 300 -23.51 7.99 -2.95
CA GLU A 300 -24.08 6.67 -2.66
C GLU A 300 -23.04 5.55 -2.80
N GLY A 301 -23.12 4.53 -1.94
CA GLY A 301 -22.15 3.45 -1.86
C GLY A 301 -20.94 3.71 -0.94
N THR A 302 -20.77 4.94 -0.45
CA THR A 302 -19.61 5.29 0.40
C THR A 302 -19.81 4.81 1.83
N LEU A 303 -18.82 4.11 2.39
CA LEU A 303 -18.75 3.79 3.82
C LEU A 303 -18.34 5.04 4.61
N THR A 304 -19.04 5.31 5.71
CA THR A 304 -18.63 6.35 6.67
C THR A 304 -18.40 5.75 8.05
N GLN A 305 -17.19 5.95 8.56
CA GLN A 305 -16.77 5.52 9.89
C GLN A 305 -16.55 6.71 10.81
N VAL A 306 -16.30 6.45 12.09
CA VAL A 306 -16.15 7.46 13.13
C VAL A 306 -14.90 7.17 13.97
N ALA A 307 -14.16 8.22 14.29
CA ALA A 307 -13.07 8.22 15.26
C ALA A 307 -13.16 9.44 16.16
N ASP A 308 -12.72 9.28 17.42
CA ASP A 308 -12.71 10.36 18.41
C ASP A 308 -11.33 10.99 18.50
N VAL A 309 -11.27 12.31 18.61
CA VAL A 309 -10.04 13.07 18.76
C VAL A 309 -10.10 13.89 20.05
N VAL A 310 -9.22 13.59 20.98
CA VAL A 310 -9.09 14.29 22.26
C VAL A 310 -8.02 15.36 22.13
N VAL A 311 -8.43 16.61 22.29
CA VAL A 311 -7.54 17.78 22.23
C VAL A 311 -7.07 18.10 23.65
N PRO A 312 -5.77 18.00 23.95
CA PRO A 312 -5.25 18.28 25.29
C PRO A 312 -5.35 19.77 25.63
N GLU A 313 -5.47 20.07 26.91
CA GLU A 313 -5.27 21.43 27.42
C GLU A 313 -3.85 21.93 27.09
N GLY A 314 -3.70 23.24 26.86
CA GLY A 314 -2.39 23.83 26.60
C GLY A 314 -2.43 25.21 25.98
N GLN A 315 -1.27 25.85 25.92
CA GLN A 315 -1.08 27.12 25.25
C GLN A 315 -0.66 26.89 23.79
N GLY A 316 -1.16 27.72 22.87
CA GLY A 316 -0.85 27.61 21.45
C GLY A 316 -1.97 26.98 20.61
N LYS A 317 -1.99 27.36 19.33
CA LYS A 317 -2.97 26.94 18.34
C LYS A 317 -2.45 25.74 17.54
N LEU A 318 -3.34 24.79 17.25
CA LEU A 318 -3.04 23.57 16.50
C LEU A 318 -3.60 23.66 15.08
N MET A 319 -2.83 23.17 14.11
CA MET A 319 -3.26 22.95 12.74
C MET A 319 -3.19 21.45 12.46
N LEU A 320 -4.31 20.87 12.05
CA LEU A 320 -4.39 19.45 11.73
C LEU A 320 -4.20 19.22 10.23
N ILE A 321 -3.37 18.25 9.85
CA ILE A 321 -3.28 17.77 8.47
C ILE A 321 -3.75 16.33 8.46
N THR A 322 -4.76 16.02 7.64
CA THR A 322 -5.36 14.68 7.60
C THR A 322 -5.19 14.05 6.24
N SER A 323 -4.86 12.77 6.22
CA SER A 323 -5.03 11.91 5.05
C SER A 323 -5.71 10.60 5.45
N LEU A 324 -6.95 10.43 5.01
CA LEU A 324 -7.87 9.42 5.53
C LEU A 324 -8.60 8.77 4.35
N ASP A 325 -8.55 7.45 4.28
CA ASP A 325 -9.22 6.64 3.24
C ASP A 325 -9.76 5.35 3.87
N PRO A 326 -11.09 5.16 4.08
CA PRO A 326 -12.25 5.83 3.49
C PRO A 326 -12.76 7.01 4.34
N SER A 327 -14.01 7.45 4.12
CA SER A 327 -14.60 8.63 4.78
C SER A 327 -14.76 8.44 6.30
N ILE A 328 -13.99 9.19 7.09
CA ILE A 328 -14.05 9.16 8.56
C ILE A 328 -14.59 10.49 9.11
N ILE A 329 -15.57 10.43 10.01
CA ILE A 329 -16.01 11.55 10.85
C ILE A 329 -15.10 11.63 12.06
N LEU A 330 -14.38 12.74 12.20
CA LEU A 330 -13.59 13.03 13.39
C LEU A 330 -14.43 13.81 14.41
N ARG A 331 -14.69 13.22 15.58
CA ARG A 331 -15.39 13.89 16.68
C ARG A 331 -14.40 14.48 17.67
N PHE A 332 -14.36 15.81 17.76
CA PHE A 332 -13.42 16.51 18.62
C PHE A 332 -13.98 16.75 20.03
N SER A 333 -13.15 16.53 21.04
CA SER A 333 -13.46 16.77 22.45
C SER A 333 -12.26 17.40 23.17
N GLY A 334 -12.48 17.90 24.40
CA GLY A 334 -11.45 18.60 25.18
C GLY A 334 -11.28 20.05 24.74
N ALA A 335 -10.03 20.52 24.63
CA ALA A 335 -9.70 21.92 24.33
C ALA A 335 -9.81 22.25 22.82
N VAL A 336 -10.98 22.00 22.22
CA VAL A 336 -11.22 22.11 20.76
C VAL A 336 -10.93 23.51 20.20
N ASP A 337 -11.07 24.56 21.02
CA ASP A 337 -10.73 25.94 20.66
C ASP A 337 -9.25 26.15 20.29
N ARG A 338 -8.37 25.19 20.63
CA ARG A 338 -6.98 25.20 20.19
C ARG A 338 -6.85 24.92 18.69
N ILE A 339 -7.79 24.19 18.08
CA ILE A 339 -7.73 23.86 16.66
C ILE A 339 -8.03 25.13 15.84
N ASN A 340 -7.03 25.63 15.13
CA ASN A 340 -7.16 26.78 14.23
C ASN A 340 -7.72 26.34 12.87
N GLY A 341 -7.32 25.16 12.41
CA GLY A 341 -7.82 24.58 11.17
C GLY A 341 -7.53 23.09 11.05
N LEU A 342 -8.19 22.49 10.07
CA LEU A 342 -7.95 21.15 9.57
C LEU A 342 -7.80 21.22 8.05
N LEU A 343 -6.69 20.71 7.54
CA LEU A 343 -6.35 20.60 6.13
C LEU A 343 -6.42 19.13 5.71
N SER A 344 -7.43 18.76 4.92
CA SER A 344 -7.53 17.42 4.33
C SER A 344 -6.77 17.34 3.02
N LEU A 345 -5.93 16.30 2.86
CA LEU A 345 -5.18 16.04 1.63
C LEU A 345 -6.03 15.29 0.59
N ASP A 346 -7.01 14.50 1.02
CA ASP A 346 -7.80 13.61 0.15
C ASP A 346 -9.19 14.19 -0.19
N GLY A 347 -9.46 15.41 0.27
CA GLY A 347 -10.66 16.18 -0.09
C GLY A 347 -11.95 15.81 0.64
N MET A 348 -12.08 14.60 1.17
CA MET A 348 -13.22 14.19 2.00
C MET A 348 -12.87 14.37 3.48
N VAL A 349 -13.55 15.30 4.15
CA VAL A 349 -13.46 15.43 5.60
C VAL A 349 -14.76 15.94 6.19
N ALA A 350 -15.16 15.31 7.29
CA ALA A 350 -16.24 15.76 8.12
C ALA A 350 -15.86 15.65 9.59
N THR A 351 -16.43 16.56 10.37
CA THR A 351 -16.04 16.74 11.77
C THR A 351 -17.24 17.08 12.61
N ILE A 352 -17.18 16.70 13.88
CA ILE A 352 -18.08 17.19 14.93
C ILE A 352 -17.22 17.99 15.90
N GLY A 353 -17.64 19.22 16.21
CA GLY A 353 -16.92 20.12 17.13
C GLY A 353 -16.06 21.19 16.44
N LEU A 354 -15.81 21.11 15.13
CA LEU A 354 -15.17 22.17 14.36
C LEU A 354 -16.17 22.95 13.51
N GLN A 355 -15.79 24.16 13.11
CA GLN A 355 -16.59 25.06 12.29
C GLN A 355 -16.18 24.98 10.82
N ARG A 356 -17.13 25.27 9.92
CA ARG A 356 -16.92 25.19 8.46
C ARG A 356 -15.66 25.92 7.99
N ARG A 357 -15.41 27.12 8.52
CA ARG A 357 -14.24 27.96 8.18
C ARG A 357 -12.89 27.37 8.56
N GLN A 358 -12.87 26.42 9.49
CA GLN A 358 -11.67 25.74 9.94
C GLN A 358 -11.30 24.59 9.00
N LEU A 359 -12.24 24.08 8.20
CA LEU A 359 -11.99 22.98 7.26
C LEU A 359 -11.48 23.53 5.93
N LYS A 360 -10.36 22.98 5.47
CA LYS A 360 -9.75 23.28 4.17
C LYS A 360 -9.38 21.97 3.46
N VAL A 361 -9.46 21.99 2.15
CA VAL A 361 -8.89 20.94 1.30
C VAL A 361 -7.58 21.47 0.75
N ALA A 362 -6.52 20.66 0.80
CA ALA A 362 -5.34 20.92 -0.01
C ALA A 362 -5.80 20.75 -1.47
N GLY A 363 -5.87 21.84 -2.24
CA GLY A 363 -6.34 21.83 -3.63
C GLY A 363 -5.42 21.02 -4.56
N ASN A 364 -4.98 21.59 -5.70
CA ASN A 364 -4.11 20.94 -6.69
C ASN A 364 -2.71 20.51 -6.18
N ALA A 365 -2.52 20.13 -4.91
CA ALA A 365 -1.36 19.40 -4.48
C ALA A 365 -1.32 18.08 -5.28
N PRO A 366 -0.27 17.81 -6.07
CA PRO A 366 -0.16 16.56 -6.81
C PRO A 366 -0.41 15.37 -5.88
N ALA A 367 -1.17 14.35 -6.32
CA ALA A 367 -1.37 13.11 -5.55
C ALA A 367 -0.04 12.46 -5.10
N ALA A 368 1.05 12.75 -5.83
CA ALA A 368 2.42 12.41 -5.46
C ALA A 368 2.88 13.01 -4.12
N CYS A 369 2.42 14.21 -3.74
CA CYS A 369 2.73 14.84 -2.45
C CYS A 369 2.05 14.05 -1.31
N ALA A 370 0.74 13.82 -1.41
CA ALA A 370 -0.02 13.04 -0.41
C ALA A 370 0.57 11.64 -0.18
N ARG A 371 0.90 10.93 -1.26
CA ARG A 371 1.53 9.60 -1.20
C ARG A 371 2.90 9.60 -0.51
N ASN A 372 3.71 10.65 -0.68
CA ASN A 372 5.04 10.72 -0.09
C ASN A 372 5.04 11.16 1.38
N PHE A 373 3.97 11.81 1.87
CA PHE A 373 3.87 12.20 3.28
C PHE A 373 3.64 11.02 4.24
N LEU A 374 3.21 9.85 3.71
CA LEU A 374 2.65 8.76 4.51
C LEU A 374 3.34 7.40 4.31
N ASN A 375 4.29 7.31 3.37
CA ASN A 375 5.04 6.07 3.16
C ASN A 375 5.94 5.78 4.37
N LYS A 376 6.18 4.51 4.72
CA LYS A 376 7.20 4.23 5.76
C LYS A 376 8.55 4.78 5.30
N ALA A 377 9.27 5.45 6.21
CA ALA A 377 10.64 5.92 5.95
C ALA A 377 11.49 4.77 5.37
N GLU A 378 12.08 5.03 4.21
CA GLU A 378 12.96 4.09 3.50
C GLU A 378 14.40 4.53 3.70
N ALA A 379 15.32 3.57 3.88
CA ALA A 379 16.74 3.87 3.94
C ALA A 379 17.18 4.55 2.62
N GLY A 380 17.78 5.75 2.72
CA GLY A 380 18.23 6.54 1.56
C GLY A 380 17.16 7.44 0.92
N LYS A 381 15.96 7.55 1.51
CA LYS A 381 14.96 8.58 1.17
C LYS A 381 14.70 9.48 2.38
N PRO A 382 14.27 10.74 2.17
CA PRO A 382 13.87 11.59 3.28
C PRO A 382 12.74 10.94 4.07
N SER A 383 12.79 11.05 5.39
CA SER A 383 11.71 10.58 6.26
C SER A 383 10.43 11.38 5.99
N ASN A 384 9.27 10.86 6.43
CA ASN A 384 8.01 11.61 6.36
C ASN A 384 8.12 12.93 7.12
N GLU A 385 8.85 12.94 8.23
CA GLU A 385 9.12 14.13 9.00
C GLU A 385 9.95 15.14 8.19
N ASP A 386 10.93 14.70 7.41
CA ASP A 386 11.72 15.59 6.52
C ASP A 386 10.87 16.16 5.38
N PHE A 387 10.01 15.34 4.77
CA PHE A 387 9.06 15.78 3.74
C PHE A 387 8.05 16.79 4.28
N LEU A 388 7.45 16.50 5.44
CA LEU A 388 6.51 17.39 6.10
C LEU A 388 7.20 18.67 6.56
N THR A 389 8.42 18.58 7.11
CA THR A 389 9.23 19.74 7.49
C THR A 389 9.53 20.61 6.28
N ALA A 390 9.86 20.02 5.13
CA ALA A 390 10.10 20.77 3.90
C ALA A 390 8.81 21.40 3.32
N ALA A 391 7.67 20.73 3.44
CA ALA A 391 6.38 21.21 2.92
C ALA A 391 5.73 22.29 3.80
N ILE A 392 5.92 22.20 5.12
CA ILE A 392 5.33 23.08 6.15
C ILE A 392 6.31 24.19 6.55
N GLY A 393 7.61 23.97 6.37
CA GLY A 393 8.70 24.86 6.81
C GLY A 393 9.15 24.64 8.26
N LYS A 394 8.52 23.71 8.99
CA LYS A 394 8.89 23.31 10.37
C LYS A 394 8.48 21.86 10.66
N PRO A 395 9.15 21.16 11.59
CA PRO A 395 8.75 19.81 11.97
C PRO A 395 7.34 19.79 12.60
N PRO A 396 6.53 18.76 12.29
CA PRO A 396 5.25 18.57 12.96
C PRO A 396 5.47 18.25 14.44
N LEU A 397 4.50 18.66 15.28
CA LEU A 397 4.48 18.35 16.71
C LEU A 397 4.27 16.84 16.95
N ALA A 398 3.43 16.22 16.13
CA ALA A 398 3.18 14.78 16.16
C ALA A 398 2.71 14.28 14.79
N ILE A 399 3.05 13.02 14.49
CA ILE A 399 2.54 12.27 13.35
C ILE A 399 1.85 11.03 13.92
N ILE A 400 0.53 10.96 13.79
CA ILE A 400 -0.29 9.85 14.28
C ILE A 400 -0.72 9.01 13.09
N THR A 401 -0.15 7.80 12.99
CA THR A 401 -0.50 6.84 11.94
C THR A 401 -1.10 5.58 12.53
N GLY A 402 -2.15 5.04 11.91
CA GLY A 402 -2.76 3.78 12.33
C GLY A 402 -3.62 3.15 11.25
N THR A 403 -3.86 1.84 11.37
CA THR A 403 -4.80 1.14 10.49
C THR A 403 -6.23 1.50 10.87
N THR A 404 -6.58 1.35 12.15
CA THR A 404 -7.93 1.63 12.67
C THR A 404 -7.87 2.62 13.83
N PHE A 405 -8.71 3.65 13.78
CA PHE A 405 -8.75 4.76 14.71
C PHE A 405 -9.95 4.67 15.65
N GLY A 406 -9.70 4.33 16.91
CA GLY A 406 -10.65 4.50 18.01
C GLY A 406 -10.63 5.93 18.54
N THR A 407 -9.88 6.14 19.63
CA THR A 407 -9.69 7.46 20.23
C THR A 407 -8.24 7.91 20.04
N LEU A 408 -8.03 9.03 19.36
CA LEU A 408 -6.73 9.66 19.17
C LEU A 408 -6.49 10.69 20.27
N ASP A 409 -5.36 10.60 20.96
CA ASP A 409 -4.90 11.59 21.93
C ASP A 409 -3.84 12.48 21.27
N LEU A 410 -4.19 13.73 20.96
CA LEU A 410 -3.26 14.66 20.31
C LEU A 410 -2.13 15.12 21.23
N GLY A 411 -2.26 15.00 22.55
CA GLY A 411 -1.23 15.38 23.51
C GLY A 411 -0.14 14.32 23.64
N ARG A 412 -0.51 13.05 23.49
CA ARG A 412 0.43 11.92 23.52
C ARG A 412 0.88 11.47 22.13
N GLY A 413 0.15 11.86 21.08
CA GLY A 413 0.41 11.37 19.72
C GLY A 413 0.10 9.88 19.56
N THR A 414 -0.84 9.35 20.33
CA THR A 414 -1.13 7.91 20.41
C THR A 414 -2.59 7.62 20.08
N ILE A 415 -2.86 6.40 19.62
CA ILE A 415 -4.20 5.84 19.46
C ILE A 415 -4.46 4.96 20.68
N ALA A 416 -5.57 5.21 21.38
CA ALA A 416 -6.00 4.38 22.49
C ALA A 416 -6.39 2.97 22.01
N PRO A 417 -6.32 1.94 22.88
CA PRO A 417 -6.83 0.61 22.56
C PRO A 417 -8.28 0.68 22.07
N LEU A 418 -8.60 -0.15 21.06
CA LEU A 418 -9.94 -0.18 20.48
C LEU A 418 -10.98 -0.60 21.51
N ALA A 419 -11.99 0.24 21.68
CA ALA A 419 -13.09 0.05 22.61
C ALA A 419 -14.34 0.78 22.05
N PRO A 420 -15.55 0.44 22.54
CA PRO A 420 -16.76 1.16 22.17
C PRO A 420 -16.60 2.66 22.40
N LEU A 421 -16.91 3.46 21.37
CA LEU A 421 -16.80 4.91 21.46
C LEU A 421 -17.93 5.48 22.32
N PRO A 422 -17.70 6.60 23.02
CA PRO A 422 -18.75 7.36 23.69
C PRO A 422 -19.97 7.61 22.78
N GLY A 423 -21.15 7.26 23.28
CA GLY A 423 -22.40 7.39 22.51
C GLY A 423 -22.68 6.24 21.53
N ALA A 424 -21.90 5.16 21.55
CA ALA A 424 -22.24 3.94 20.82
C ALA A 424 -23.61 3.41 21.22
N ARG A 425 -24.43 3.09 20.22
CA ARG A 425 -25.76 2.53 20.41
C ARG A 425 -25.67 1.19 21.15
N THR A 426 -26.57 0.99 22.11
CA THR A 426 -26.76 -0.33 22.73
C THR A 426 -27.45 -1.26 21.73
N LEU A 427 -26.79 -2.36 21.38
CA LEU A 427 -27.26 -3.28 20.35
C LEU A 427 -27.97 -4.50 20.96
N PRO A 428 -28.96 -5.08 20.26
CA PRO A 428 -29.61 -6.32 20.69
C PRO A 428 -28.61 -7.47 20.85
N THR A 429 -28.69 -8.16 21.99
CA THR A 429 -27.88 -9.36 22.29
C THR A 429 -28.68 -10.65 22.18
N THR A 430 -29.97 -10.56 21.87
CA THR A 430 -30.88 -11.70 21.68
C THR A 430 -31.69 -11.55 20.39
N GLY A 431 -32.25 -12.65 19.91
CA GLY A 431 -33.05 -12.69 18.67
C GLY A 431 -32.22 -12.99 17.41
N PRO A 432 -32.88 -13.03 16.24
CA PRO A 432 -32.26 -13.49 15.00
C PRO A 432 -31.17 -12.55 14.45
N SER A 433 -31.16 -11.27 14.84
CA SER A 433 -30.12 -10.30 14.45
C SER A 433 -28.92 -10.27 15.40
N ALA A 434 -29.01 -10.85 16.60
CA ALA A 434 -27.95 -10.76 17.62
C ALA A 434 -26.58 -11.29 17.15
N PRO A 435 -26.46 -12.42 16.43
CA PRO A 435 -25.18 -12.87 15.91
C PRO A 435 -24.57 -11.92 14.87
N ILE A 436 -25.42 -11.17 14.14
CA ILE A 436 -25.01 -10.19 13.15
C ILE A 436 -24.47 -8.93 13.85
N TRP A 437 -25.16 -8.46 14.90
CA TRP A 437 -24.69 -7.34 15.72
C TRP A 437 -23.37 -7.66 16.45
N ALA A 438 -23.20 -8.89 16.95
CA ALA A 438 -21.95 -9.33 17.56
C ALA A 438 -20.78 -9.31 16.56
N GLU A 439 -21.03 -9.72 15.32
CA GLU A 439 -20.01 -9.67 14.27
C GLU A 439 -19.70 -8.22 13.86
N MET A 440 -20.72 -7.36 13.79
CA MET A 440 -20.52 -5.93 13.56
C MET A 440 -19.57 -5.33 14.60
N LEU A 441 -19.78 -5.62 15.89
CA LEU A 441 -18.89 -5.16 16.97
C LEU A 441 -17.49 -5.77 16.89
N ARG A 442 -17.33 -6.97 16.36
CA ARG A 442 -16.02 -7.60 16.16
C ARG A 442 -15.20 -6.86 15.10
N LEU A 443 -15.86 -6.42 14.03
CA LEU A 443 -15.24 -5.72 12.89
C LEU A 443 -15.15 -4.20 13.12
N ASN A 444 -16.08 -3.64 13.87
CA ASN A 444 -16.17 -2.24 14.23
C ASN A 444 -16.23 -2.12 15.77
N PRO A 445 -15.10 -2.29 16.48
CA PRO A 445 -15.06 -2.33 17.95
C PRO A 445 -15.50 -1.03 18.64
N GLY A 446 -15.51 0.08 17.90
CA GLY A 446 -16.06 1.36 18.33
C GLY A 446 -17.59 1.42 18.34
N GLY A 447 -18.28 0.47 17.71
CA GLY A 447 -19.73 0.33 17.71
C GLY A 447 -20.44 1.06 16.57
N LEU A 448 -21.76 1.25 16.73
CA LEU A 448 -22.60 2.02 15.82
C LEU A 448 -22.95 3.36 16.47
N ILE A 449 -22.64 4.47 15.80
CA ILE A 449 -22.83 5.83 16.33
C ILE A 449 -23.95 6.52 15.57
N ASP A 450 -24.93 6.99 16.33
CA ASP A 450 -26.00 7.83 15.82
C ASP A 450 -25.50 9.26 15.61
N ILE A 451 -25.50 9.72 14.35
CA ILE A 451 -25.03 11.05 13.99
C ILE A 451 -26.13 11.81 13.23
N ALA A 452 -26.53 12.96 13.76
CA ALA A 452 -27.43 13.86 13.06
C ALA A 452 -26.65 14.71 12.04
N ALA A 453 -27.22 14.90 10.85
CA ALA A 453 -26.61 15.73 9.81
C ALA A 453 -26.36 17.19 10.26
N THR A 454 -27.16 17.69 11.20
CA THR A 454 -27.01 19.04 11.77
C THR A 454 -25.78 19.22 12.64
N ASP A 455 -25.26 18.13 13.20
CA ASP A 455 -24.13 18.16 14.14
C ASP A 455 -22.79 18.05 13.40
N VAL A 456 -22.84 17.70 12.11
CA VAL A 456 -21.67 17.45 11.27
C VAL A 456 -21.36 18.66 10.41
N VAL A 457 -20.10 19.09 10.50
CA VAL A 457 -19.52 20.05 9.57
C VAL A 457 -18.69 19.26 8.56
N SER A 458 -19.14 19.24 7.31
CA SER A 458 -18.54 18.46 6.22
C SER A 458 -18.22 19.32 5.00
N LEU A 459 -17.15 18.98 4.29
CA LEU A 459 -16.83 19.51 2.95
C LEU A 459 -17.65 18.89 1.83
N SER A 460 -18.21 17.70 2.06
CA SER A 460 -19.05 16.95 1.13
C SER A 460 -20.50 16.87 1.62
N GLU A 461 -21.41 16.45 0.74
CA GLU A 461 -22.80 16.19 1.11
C GLU A 461 -22.91 15.13 2.21
N THR A 462 -23.87 15.31 3.12
CA THR A 462 -24.17 14.38 4.20
C THR A 462 -25.59 13.86 4.09
N THR A 463 -25.77 12.54 4.00
CA THR A 463 -27.09 11.92 3.84
C THR A 463 -27.25 10.77 4.83
N PRO A 464 -28.40 10.62 5.52
CA PRO A 464 -28.66 9.42 6.32
C PRO A 464 -28.69 8.17 5.45
N TYR A 465 -28.23 7.04 5.99
CA TYR A 465 -28.36 5.76 5.32
C TYR A 465 -29.83 5.28 5.35
N PRO A 466 -30.45 4.96 4.20
CA PRO A 466 -31.74 4.27 4.17
C PRO A 466 -31.63 2.85 4.77
N VAL A 467 -30.55 2.17 4.41
CA VAL A 467 -30.10 0.89 4.98
C VAL A 467 -28.66 1.11 5.44
N LEU A 468 -28.39 0.83 6.72
CA LEU A 468 -27.06 0.98 7.31
C LEU A 468 -26.00 0.17 6.54
N PRO A 469 -24.72 0.55 6.58
CA PRO A 469 -23.68 -0.20 5.90
C PRO A 469 -23.36 -1.53 6.60
N GLN A 470 -22.71 -2.45 5.88
CA GLN A 470 -22.13 -3.69 6.39
C GLN A 470 -23.13 -4.55 7.21
N GLU A 471 -22.65 -5.21 8.27
CA GLU A 471 -23.46 -6.01 9.20
C GLU A 471 -24.61 -5.23 9.84
N ALA A 472 -24.46 -3.92 10.03
CA ALA A 472 -25.53 -3.10 10.62
C ALA A 472 -26.76 -3.05 9.69
N GLY A 473 -26.54 -2.97 8.38
CA GLY A 473 -27.62 -3.06 7.39
C GLY A 473 -28.26 -4.43 7.32
N LEU A 474 -27.46 -5.49 7.37
CA LEU A 474 -27.98 -6.87 7.42
C LEU A 474 -28.88 -7.06 8.64
N ALA A 475 -28.44 -6.62 9.81
CA ALA A 475 -29.21 -6.72 11.04
C ALA A 475 -30.50 -5.90 10.97
N GLN A 476 -30.43 -4.67 10.46
CA GLN A 476 -31.61 -3.82 10.21
C GLN A 476 -32.64 -4.51 9.31
N LEU A 477 -32.19 -5.16 8.22
CA LEU A 477 -33.07 -5.84 7.28
C LEU A 477 -33.67 -7.14 7.87
N VAL A 478 -32.92 -7.86 8.72
CA VAL A 478 -33.43 -9.03 9.45
C VAL A 478 -34.49 -8.60 10.46
N GLU A 479 -34.24 -7.53 11.22
CA GLU A 479 -35.20 -6.98 12.18
C GLU A 479 -36.47 -6.46 11.50
N ALA A 480 -36.33 -5.90 10.30
CA ALA A 480 -37.45 -5.49 9.45
C ALA A 480 -38.16 -6.67 8.76
N GLY A 481 -37.73 -7.91 9.00
CA GLY A 481 -38.28 -9.12 8.39
C GLY A 481 -38.09 -9.21 6.86
N ALA A 482 -37.22 -8.37 6.30
CA ALA A 482 -36.92 -8.34 4.87
C ALA A 482 -35.88 -9.41 4.47
N LEU A 483 -35.03 -9.79 5.42
CA LEU A 483 -34.09 -10.90 5.31
C LEU A 483 -34.39 -11.98 6.36
N ILE A 484 -34.25 -13.24 5.97
CA ILE A 484 -34.22 -14.37 6.92
C ILE A 484 -32.79 -14.90 6.97
N PRO A 485 -32.07 -14.81 8.11
CA PRO A 485 -30.78 -15.45 8.22
C PRO A 485 -30.94 -16.97 8.12
N GLN A 486 -30.14 -17.61 7.28
CA GLN A 486 -30.10 -19.06 7.23
C GLN A 486 -29.16 -19.59 8.32
N PRO A 487 -29.54 -20.68 9.00
CA PRO A 487 -28.65 -21.32 9.96
C PRO A 487 -27.39 -21.78 9.24
N ARG A 488 -26.24 -21.52 9.85
CA ARG A 488 -25.00 -22.13 9.37
C ARG A 488 -25.08 -23.65 9.58
N PRO A 489 -24.49 -24.45 8.69
CA PRO A 489 -24.11 -25.81 9.06
C PRO A 489 -23.22 -25.73 10.31
N GLU A 490 -23.55 -26.49 11.37
CA GLU A 490 -22.68 -26.59 12.53
C GLU A 490 -21.35 -27.20 12.09
N VAL A 491 -20.26 -26.45 12.35
CA VAL A 491 -18.90 -27.00 12.27
C VAL A 491 -18.71 -27.74 13.59
N GLU A 492 -18.81 -29.05 13.55
CA GLU A 492 -18.86 -29.92 14.73
C GLU A 492 -17.49 -30.02 15.41
N ASP A 493 -16.40 -30.01 14.63
CA ASP A 493 -15.02 -30.04 15.14
C ASP A 493 -14.07 -29.29 14.20
N MET A 494 -13.17 -28.48 14.78
CA MET A 494 -12.07 -27.85 14.06
C MET A 494 -10.77 -28.12 14.82
N VAL A 495 -9.92 -28.99 14.26
CA VAL A 495 -8.62 -29.35 14.84
C VAL A 495 -7.53 -28.77 13.94
N MET A 496 -6.74 -27.86 14.50
CA MET A 496 -5.58 -27.29 13.82
C MET A 496 -4.35 -28.15 14.15
N GLU A 497 -3.96 -29.04 13.23
CA GLU A 497 -2.66 -29.74 13.29
C GLU A 497 -1.64 -29.03 12.37
N GLU A 498 -0.34 -29.17 12.68
CA GLU A 498 0.80 -28.40 12.12
C GLU A 498 0.92 -28.34 10.59
N LEU A 499 0.10 -29.07 9.81
CA LEU A 499 0.21 -29.18 8.34
C LEU A 499 -1.09 -29.08 7.53
N GLY A 500 -2.13 -28.46 8.09
CA GLY A 500 -3.40 -28.22 7.38
C GLY A 500 -4.57 -28.71 8.22
N GLY A 501 -5.47 -27.81 8.57
CA GLY A 501 -6.54 -28.09 9.53
C GLY A 501 -7.46 -29.24 9.09
N ARG A 502 -8.11 -29.90 10.02
CA ARG A 502 -9.22 -30.80 9.72
C ARG A 502 -10.50 -30.13 10.19
N VAL A 503 -11.47 -29.99 9.29
CA VAL A 503 -12.78 -29.42 9.60
C VAL A 503 -13.83 -30.50 9.44
N THR A 504 -14.66 -30.73 10.44
CA THR A 504 -15.82 -31.62 10.34
C THR A 504 -17.10 -30.79 10.23
N ILE A 505 -17.86 -30.98 9.16
CA ILE A 505 -19.16 -30.32 8.95
C ILE A 505 -20.22 -31.41 8.74
N GLN A 506 -21.20 -31.51 9.64
CA GLN A 506 -22.27 -32.53 9.59
C GLN A 506 -21.73 -33.97 9.47
N GLY A 507 -20.74 -34.32 10.30
CA GLY A 507 -20.11 -35.65 10.32
C GLY A 507 -19.22 -35.98 9.11
N LYS A 508 -18.89 -35.01 8.24
CA LYS A 508 -17.98 -35.18 7.10
C LYS A 508 -16.69 -34.40 7.32
N GLU A 509 -15.55 -35.05 7.09
CA GLU A 509 -14.21 -34.44 7.22
C GLU A 509 -13.79 -33.67 5.97
N PHE A 510 -13.13 -32.53 6.16
CA PHE A 510 -12.62 -31.64 5.13
C PHE A 510 -11.18 -31.22 5.45
N PHE A 511 -10.33 -31.15 4.42
CA PHE A 511 -8.92 -30.74 4.52
C PHE A 511 -8.68 -29.49 3.68
N PRO A 512 -8.38 -28.33 4.28
CA PRO A 512 -7.99 -27.14 3.55
C PRO A 512 -6.49 -27.12 3.36
N GLY A 513 -6.05 -27.37 2.13
CA GLY A 513 -4.68 -27.16 1.71
C GLY A 513 -4.18 -28.17 0.70
N ARG A 514 -4.43 -27.90 -0.59
CA ARG A 514 -3.57 -28.09 -1.77
C ARG A 514 -4.44 -27.83 -3.00
N GLY A 515 -3.86 -27.16 -3.99
CA GLY A 515 -4.54 -26.72 -5.21
C GLY A 515 -5.28 -27.85 -5.92
N ASP A 516 -6.34 -27.45 -6.63
CA ASP A 516 -7.25 -28.27 -7.43
C ASP A 516 -7.86 -29.50 -6.71
N ASP A 517 -9.10 -29.37 -6.22
CA ASP A 517 -10.24 -30.08 -6.85
C ASP A 517 -11.55 -30.13 -6.04
N ARG A 518 -12.61 -29.80 -6.79
CA ARG A 518 -13.96 -30.38 -6.95
C ARG A 518 -14.74 -31.11 -5.83
N ILE A 519 -16.01 -30.71 -5.83
CA ILE A 519 -17.23 -31.11 -5.11
C ILE A 519 -17.90 -32.37 -5.67
N ASP A 520 -18.47 -33.24 -4.81
CA ASP A 520 -19.88 -33.72 -4.76
C ASP A 520 -20.07 -34.69 -3.55
N ARG A 521 -21.25 -35.17 -3.07
CA ARG A 521 -22.58 -35.50 -3.64
C ARG A 521 -23.79 -34.71 -3.12
N ASN A 522 -23.61 -33.67 -2.30
CA ASN A 522 -24.75 -32.86 -1.80
C ASN A 522 -24.75 -31.40 -2.33
N GLY A 523 -24.03 -31.12 -3.41
CA GLY A 523 -24.27 -29.90 -4.21
C GLY A 523 -23.73 -28.56 -3.67
N LEU A 524 -22.94 -28.51 -2.59
CA LEU A 524 -22.32 -27.24 -2.15
C LEU A 524 -20.91 -27.09 -2.71
N SER A 525 -20.77 -26.15 -3.66
CA SER A 525 -19.52 -25.70 -4.26
C SER A 525 -18.88 -24.55 -3.50
N TYR A 526 -17.67 -24.79 -2.95
CA TYR A 526 -16.76 -23.74 -2.52
C TYR A 526 -15.56 -23.73 -3.47
N THR A 527 -15.60 -22.86 -4.49
CA THR A 527 -14.42 -22.51 -5.27
C THR A 527 -13.55 -21.53 -4.48
N GLU A 528 -12.25 -21.63 -4.75
CA GLU A 528 -11.06 -21.15 -4.04
C GLU A 528 -10.90 -19.62 -3.81
N GLU A 529 -11.98 -18.88 -3.49
CA GLU A 529 -11.86 -17.44 -3.15
C GLU A 529 -12.13 -17.12 -1.67
N ALA A 530 -12.55 -18.08 -0.87
CA ALA A 530 -12.73 -17.88 0.56
C ALA A 530 -11.65 -18.64 1.33
N PRO A 531 -10.45 -18.05 1.57
CA PRO A 531 -9.57 -18.59 2.60
C PRO A 531 -10.36 -18.71 3.89
N LEU A 532 -10.23 -19.83 4.60
CA LEU A 532 -10.83 -20.11 5.91
C LEU A 532 -10.49 -19.08 7.02
N LYS A 533 -9.85 -17.96 6.68
CA LYS A 533 -9.80 -16.73 7.48
C LYS A 533 -11.15 -16.02 7.64
N TRP A 534 -12.18 -16.35 6.84
CA TRP A 534 -13.50 -15.69 6.86
C TRP A 534 -14.55 -16.32 7.81
N ILE A 535 -14.14 -17.09 8.82
CA ILE A 535 -15.09 -17.62 9.82
C ILE A 535 -15.44 -16.50 10.83
N GLY A 536 -16.21 -15.49 10.39
CA GLY A 536 -16.97 -14.63 11.30
C GLY A 536 -18.02 -15.45 12.06
N ARG A 537 -18.76 -14.91 13.04
CA ARG A 537 -19.85 -15.64 13.75
C ARG A 537 -21.25 -15.41 13.14
N LYS A 538 -21.37 -14.59 12.09
CA LYS A 538 -22.66 -14.21 11.46
C LYS A 538 -23.20 -15.24 10.44
N PRO A 539 -24.52 -15.37 10.23
CA PRO A 539 -25.05 -16.03 9.04
C PRO A 539 -24.39 -15.47 7.76
N ILE A 540 -24.00 -16.35 6.85
CA ILE A 540 -23.41 -15.97 5.55
C ILE A 540 -24.50 -15.92 4.47
N GLU A 541 -25.58 -16.69 4.64
CA GLU A 541 -26.70 -16.78 3.71
C GLU A 541 -27.96 -16.13 4.29
N TYR A 542 -28.68 -15.40 3.43
CA TYR A 542 -29.91 -14.70 3.77
C TYR A 542 -30.97 -14.91 2.69
N VAL A 543 -32.17 -15.34 3.06
CA VAL A 543 -33.31 -15.40 2.12
C VAL A 543 -33.98 -14.04 2.05
N VAL A 544 -34.09 -13.51 0.83
CA VAL A 544 -34.74 -12.22 0.54
C VAL A 544 -36.25 -12.44 0.47
N ARG A 545 -37.02 -11.76 1.34
CA ARG A 545 -38.49 -11.90 1.39
C ARG A 545 -39.26 -10.90 0.54
N ARG A 546 -38.66 -9.75 0.25
CA ARG A 546 -39.26 -8.64 -0.48
C ARG A 546 -38.15 -7.77 -1.08
N GLU A 547 -38.53 -6.80 -1.92
CA GLU A 547 -37.58 -5.83 -2.46
C GLU A 547 -36.79 -5.14 -1.33
N ILE A 548 -35.47 -5.13 -1.45
CA ILE A 548 -34.53 -4.50 -0.52
C ILE A 548 -33.52 -3.64 -1.27
N THR A 549 -32.91 -2.71 -0.54
CA THR A 549 -31.62 -2.13 -0.92
C THR A 549 -30.53 -2.84 -0.13
N LEU A 550 -29.48 -3.29 -0.81
CA LEU A 550 -28.34 -3.94 -0.18
C LEU A 550 -27.60 -2.93 0.72
N PRO A 551 -27.04 -3.37 1.87
CA PRO A 551 -26.15 -2.54 2.66
C PRO A 551 -24.97 -2.05 1.82
N ASP A 552 -24.54 -0.81 2.03
CA ASP A 552 -23.29 -0.29 1.46
C ASP A 552 -22.07 -1.03 2.08
N ALA A 553 -20.96 -1.06 1.36
CA ALA A 553 -19.65 -1.59 1.80
C ALA A 553 -19.64 -3.09 2.16
N MET A 554 -20.23 -3.91 1.30
CA MET A 554 -20.33 -5.37 1.46
C MET A 554 -19.13 -6.11 0.82
N GLU A 555 -17.92 -5.58 0.99
CA GLU A 555 -16.66 -6.17 0.52
C GLU A 555 -15.94 -7.01 1.59
N GLY A 556 -15.07 -7.92 1.16
CA GLY A 556 -14.21 -8.70 2.04
C GLY A 556 -14.96 -9.44 3.15
N SER A 557 -14.64 -9.12 4.42
CA SER A 557 -15.22 -9.77 5.62
C SER A 557 -16.72 -9.52 5.75
N HIS A 558 -17.22 -8.48 5.08
CA HIS A 558 -18.60 -8.03 5.18
C HIS A 558 -19.52 -8.75 4.18
N ALA A 559 -18.96 -9.44 3.19
CA ALA A 559 -19.72 -10.10 2.14
C ALA A 559 -20.75 -11.12 2.67
N ALA A 560 -21.85 -11.27 1.92
CA ALA A 560 -22.93 -12.20 2.20
C ALA A 560 -23.44 -12.87 0.91
N ILE A 561 -24.28 -13.88 1.07
CA ILE A 561 -25.00 -14.54 -0.01
C ILE A 561 -26.49 -14.28 0.19
N PHE A 562 -27.13 -13.69 -0.82
CA PHE A 562 -28.55 -13.41 -0.85
C PHE A 562 -29.26 -14.42 -1.73
N LEU A 563 -30.08 -15.27 -1.12
CA LEU A 563 -30.94 -16.24 -1.79
C LEU A 563 -32.23 -15.55 -2.18
N LEU A 564 -32.52 -15.50 -3.49
CA LEU A 564 -33.65 -14.82 -4.09
C LEU A 564 -34.71 -15.85 -4.52
N PRO A 565 -35.84 -15.97 -3.80
CA PRO A 565 -36.94 -16.84 -4.20
C PRO A 565 -37.64 -16.35 -5.48
N ASP A 566 -38.31 -17.27 -6.17
CA ASP A 566 -39.09 -16.96 -7.35
C ASP A 566 -40.15 -15.88 -7.06
N GLY A 567 -40.23 -14.87 -7.94
CA GLY A 567 -41.19 -13.77 -7.84
C GLY A 567 -40.80 -12.65 -6.87
N VAL A 568 -39.67 -12.75 -6.16
CA VAL A 568 -39.13 -11.66 -5.35
C VAL A 568 -38.29 -10.72 -6.23
N PRO A 569 -38.51 -9.38 -6.18
CA PRO A 569 -37.71 -8.44 -6.95
C PRO A 569 -36.22 -8.49 -6.60
N MET A 570 -35.37 -8.32 -7.62
CA MET A 570 -33.92 -8.25 -7.45
C MET A 570 -33.53 -7.14 -6.46
N PRO A 571 -32.65 -7.39 -5.48
CA PRO A 571 -32.12 -6.36 -4.59
C PRO A 571 -31.50 -5.18 -5.38
N LYS A 572 -31.73 -3.95 -4.89
CA LYS A 572 -31.13 -2.71 -5.41
C LYS A 572 -29.81 -2.42 -4.69
N GLY A 573 -28.97 -1.56 -5.29
CA GLY A 573 -27.69 -1.15 -4.70
C GLY A 573 -26.51 -2.02 -5.14
N ASN A 574 -25.31 -1.65 -4.71
CA ASN A 574 -24.08 -2.35 -5.07
C ASN A 574 -23.88 -3.59 -4.16
N PRO A 575 -23.77 -4.82 -4.70
CA PRO A 575 -23.52 -6.00 -3.88
C PRO A 575 -22.10 -6.09 -3.31
N GLY A 576 -21.15 -5.28 -3.78
CA GLY A 576 -19.75 -5.42 -3.40
C GLY A 576 -19.22 -6.81 -3.76
N HIS A 577 -18.68 -7.53 -2.78
CA HIS A 577 -18.25 -8.93 -2.95
C HIS A 577 -19.36 -9.95 -2.60
N SER A 578 -20.57 -9.48 -2.29
CA SER A 578 -21.72 -10.35 -2.02
C SER A 578 -22.25 -11.00 -3.29
N LYS A 579 -22.86 -12.17 -3.14
CA LYS A 579 -23.46 -12.92 -4.25
C LYS A 579 -24.97 -12.95 -4.11
N ILE A 580 -25.69 -12.75 -5.22
CA ILE A 580 -27.15 -12.96 -5.29
C ILE A 580 -27.38 -14.23 -6.10
N ARG A 581 -28.12 -15.19 -5.54
CA ARG A 581 -28.38 -16.50 -6.16
C ARG A 581 -29.87 -16.83 -6.10
N PRO A 582 -30.42 -17.57 -7.08
CA PRO A 582 -31.75 -18.17 -6.94
C PRO A 582 -31.80 -19.06 -5.69
N ALA A 583 -32.93 -19.09 -4.99
CA ALA A 583 -33.10 -19.92 -3.79
C ALA A 583 -33.38 -21.42 -4.10
N GLY A 584 -33.18 -21.85 -5.35
CA GLY A 584 -33.59 -23.16 -5.89
C GLY A 584 -32.67 -24.32 -5.52
#